data_AF-A0A2G6L3P8-F1
#
_entry.id   AF-A0A2G6L3P8-F1
#
_cell.length_a   1.000
_cell.length_b   1.000
_cell.length_c   1.000
_cell.angle_alpha   90.00
_cell.angle_beta   90.00
_cell.angle_gamma   90.00
#
_symmetry.space_group_name_H-M   'P 1'
#
loop_
_entity.id
_entity.type
_entity.pdbx_description
1 polymer ?
#
loop_
_entity_poly.entity_id
_entity_poly.type
_entity_poly.pdbx_seq_one_letter_code
_entity_poly.pdbx_strand_id
1 'polypeptide(L)'
;SHRGHEARGIDLARQMSERLKVPKKYRDMGMKTAEFHSHIHRFYELTPQTILRLFKAFGVLKELSLFAQFIDSCIADNRGRLGFEDNDYPQAKSALKLAYQLQQFDAKSVIKDGMSGEQIGQAVHQAQIAFIKEKLAD
;
A
#
# COMPACT_ATOMS: atom_id res chain seq x y z
N SER A 1 -3.01 -19.84 2.30
CA SER A 1 -2.71 -18.65 1.45
C SER A 1 -1.59 -19.03 0.50
N HIS A 2 -1.92 -19.23 -0.79
CA HIS A 2 -0.97 -19.77 -1.77
C HIS A 2 0.05 -18.70 -2.21
N ARG A 3 1.34 -18.97 -2.01
CA ARG A 3 2.44 -18.20 -2.62
C ARG A 3 2.19 -18.10 -4.14
N GLY A 4 2.14 -16.87 -4.67
CA GLY A 4 1.92 -16.61 -6.11
C GLY A 4 0.46 -16.36 -6.53
N HIS A 5 -0.51 -16.33 -5.61
CA HIS A 5 -1.88 -15.90 -5.96
C HIS A 5 -1.91 -14.43 -6.45
N GLU A 6 -1.14 -13.56 -5.80
CA GLU A 6 -1.05 -12.13 -6.11
C GLU A 6 -0.47 -11.88 -7.51
N ALA A 7 0.62 -12.58 -7.86
CA ALA A 7 1.24 -12.48 -9.20
C ALA A 7 0.32 -12.96 -10.33
N ARG A 8 -0.39 -14.09 -10.12
CA ARG A 8 -1.37 -14.59 -11.10
C ARG A 8 -2.56 -13.66 -11.27
N GLY A 9 -2.96 -12.96 -10.19
CA GLY A 9 -4.03 -11.96 -10.22
C GLY A 9 -3.70 -10.77 -11.13
N ILE A 10 -2.43 -10.34 -11.15
CA ILE A 10 -1.97 -9.24 -12.02
C ILE A 10 -2.12 -9.62 -13.50
N ASP A 11 -1.74 -10.83 -13.88
CA ASP A 11 -1.85 -11.31 -15.27
C ASP A 11 -3.31 -11.32 -15.75
N LEU A 12 -4.21 -11.85 -14.92
CA LEU A 12 -5.64 -11.90 -15.24
C LEU A 12 -6.25 -10.49 -15.33
N ALA A 13 -5.93 -9.61 -14.36
CA ALA A 13 -6.39 -8.22 -14.36
C ALA A 13 -5.93 -7.47 -15.61
N ARG A 14 -4.68 -7.70 -16.05
CA ARG A 14 -4.14 -7.11 -17.28
C ARG A 14 -4.88 -7.60 -18.51
N GLN A 15 -4.99 -8.92 -18.70
CA GLN A 15 -5.67 -9.51 -19.86
C GLN A 15 -7.13 -9.06 -19.97
N MET A 16 -7.84 -9.01 -18.83
CA MET A 16 -9.21 -8.52 -18.79
C MET A 16 -9.30 -7.03 -19.17
N SER A 17 -8.42 -6.20 -18.62
CA SER A 17 -8.39 -4.76 -18.90
C SER A 17 -8.06 -4.45 -20.37
N GLU A 18 -7.14 -5.21 -20.96
CA GLU A 18 -6.79 -5.11 -22.39
C GLU A 18 -7.98 -5.48 -23.28
N ARG A 19 -8.65 -6.59 -22.98
CA ARG A 19 -9.85 -7.03 -23.71
C ARG A 19 -10.97 -5.99 -23.67
N LEU A 20 -11.15 -5.33 -22.52
CA LEU A 20 -12.16 -4.31 -22.30
C LEU A 20 -11.72 -2.90 -22.72
N LYS A 21 -10.49 -2.72 -23.23
CA LYS A 21 -9.90 -1.42 -23.61
C LYS A 21 -9.97 -0.38 -22.49
N VAL A 22 -9.76 -0.83 -21.24
CA VAL A 22 -9.81 0.03 -20.05
C VAL A 22 -8.70 1.09 -20.14
N PRO A 23 -9.01 2.39 -19.90
CA PRO A 23 -7.99 3.43 -19.88
C PRO A 23 -6.86 3.11 -18.90
N LYS A 24 -5.61 3.39 -19.30
CA LYS A 24 -4.38 3.01 -18.58
C LYS A 24 -4.45 3.26 -17.08
N LYS A 25 -4.93 4.44 -16.66
CA LYS A 25 -5.02 4.80 -15.24
C LYS A 25 -5.85 3.82 -14.40
N TYR A 26 -6.95 3.29 -14.95
CA TYR A 26 -7.83 2.36 -14.24
C TYR A 26 -7.28 0.93 -14.30
N ARG A 27 -6.67 0.54 -15.43
CA ARG A 27 -5.97 -0.75 -15.55
C ARG A 27 -4.85 -0.85 -14.52
N ASP A 28 -4.00 0.16 -14.44
CA ASP A 28 -2.84 0.17 -13.54
C ASP A 28 -3.31 0.13 -12.08
N MET A 29 -4.44 0.79 -11.75
CA MET A 29 -5.09 0.66 -10.44
C MET A 29 -5.60 -0.76 -10.18
N GLY A 30 -6.35 -1.36 -11.11
CA GLY A 30 -6.88 -2.71 -10.95
C GLY A 30 -5.80 -3.78 -10.76
N MET A 31 -4.68 -3.64 -11.48
CA MET A 31 -3.51 -4.51 -11.30
C MET A 31 -2.89 -4.36 -9.90
N LYS A 32 -2.71 -3.13 -9.40
CA LYS A 32 -2.22 -2.90 -8.04
C LYS A 32 -3.19 -3.44 -6.98
N THR A 33 -4.49 -3.28 -7.16
CA THR A 33 -5.50 -3.85 -6.25
C THR A 33 -5.40 -5.37 -6.23
N ALA A 34 -5.29 -6.03 -7.39
CA ALA A 34 -5.13 -7.48 -7.47
C ALA A 34 -3.86 -7.97 -6.76
N GLU A 35 -2.75 -7.22 -6.85
CA GLU A 35 -1.50 -7.53 -6.16
C GLU A 35 -1.61 -7.35 -4.64
N PHE A 36 -2.22 -6.25 -4.18
CA PHE A 36 -2.05 -5.77 -2.81
C PHE A 36 -3.28 -5.91 -1.90
N HIS A 37 -4.49 -6.19 -2.38
CA HIS A 37 -5.69 -6.24 -1.53
C HIS A 37 -5.51 -7.18 -0.31
N SER A 38 -4.93 -8.38 -0.53
CA SER A 38 -4.59 -9.37 0.51
C SER A 38 -3.71 -8.83 1.64
N HIS A 39 -2.91 -7.78 1.36
CA HIS A 39 -2.06 -7.12 2.33
C HIS A 39 -2.89 -6.26 3.27
N ILE A 40 -3.90 -5.54 2.75
CA ILE A 40 -4.80 -4.75 3.61
C ILE A 40 -5.68 -5.67 4.46
N HIS A 41 -6.22 -6.77 3.90
CA HIS A 41 -6.99 -7.73 4.71
C HIS A 41 -6.18 -8.28 5.90
N ARG A 42 -4.86 -8.40 5.74
CA ARG A 42 -3.91 -8.88 6.76
C ARG A 42 -3.01 -7.76 7.31
N PHE A 43 -3.48 -6.51 7.31
CA PHE A 43 -2.64 -5.35 7.58
C PHE A 43 -1.85 -5.47 8.90
N TYR A 44 -2.50 -5.98 9.95
CA TYR A 44 -1.90 -6.16 11.28
C TYR A 44 -0.85 -7.28 11.36
N GLU A 45 -0.77 -8.16 10.35
CA GLU A 45 0.23 -9.23 10.26
C GLU A 45 1.47 -8.81 9.45
N LEU A 46 1.43 -7.66 8.80
CA LEU A 46 2.50 -7.23 7.91
C LEU A 46 3.73 -6.73 8.67
N THR A 47 4.91 -7.03 8.13
CA THR A 47 6.15 -6.43 8.63
C THR A 47 6.26 -4.96 8.21
N PRO A 48 6.97 -4.10 8.97
CA PRO A 48 7.21 -2.70 8.59
C PRO A 48 7.79 -2.53 7.18
N GLN A 49 8.70 -3.43 6.78
CA GLN A 49 9.27 -3.47 5.44
C GLN A 49 8.19 -3.72 4.36
N THR A 50 7.25 -4.63 4.64
CA THR A 50 6.16 -4.96 3.71
C THR A 50 5.17 -3.82 3.58
N ILE A 51 4.85 -3.15 4.69
CA ILE A 51 4.01 -1.94 4.71
C ILE A 51 4.68 -0.81 3.91
N LEU A 52 5.98 -0.59 4.08
CA LEU A 52 6.70 0.42 3.30
C LEU A 52 6.68 0.10 1.79
N ARG A 53 6.83 -1.17 1.41
CA ARG A 53 6.72 -1.61 0.01
C ARG A 53 5.34 -1.30 -0.56
N LEU A 54 4.28 -1.63 0.17
CA LEU A 54 2.90 -1.31 -0.18
C LEU A 54 2.71 0.20 -0.38
N PHE A 55 3.12 1.02 0.60
CA PHE A 55 2.99 2.48 0.52
C PHE A 55 3.78 3.09 -0.64
N LYS A 56 4.99 2.60 -0.91
CA LYS A 56 5.77 3.03 -2.08
C LYS A 56 5.08 2.65 -3.40
N ALA A 57 4.47 1.46 -3.49
CA ALA A 57 3.73 1.04 -4.67
C ALA A 57 2.53 1.96 -4.99
N PHE A 58 1.90 2.53 -3.96
CA PHE A 58 0.82 3.51 -4.11
C PHE A 58 1.27 4.98 -4.10
N GLY A 59 2.58 5.25 -3.98
CA GLY A 59 3.10 6.62 -4.03
C GLY A 59 2.75 7.47 -2.81
N VAL A 60 2.46 6.85 -1.66
CA VAL A 60 2.01 7.49 -0.41
C VAL A 60 2.91 8.65 0.03
N LEU A 61 4.21 8.56 -0.20
CA LEU A 61 5.18 9.61 0.16
C LEU A 61 4.96 10.93 -0.60
N LYS A 62 4.26 10.90 -1.74
CA LYS A 62 3.96 12.07 -2.57
C LYS A 62 2.49 12.43 -2.49
N GLU A 63 1.59 11.46 -2.61
CA GLU A 63 0.15 11.68 -2.70
C GLU A 63 -0.62 10.50 -2.07
N LEU A 64 -1.67 10.80 -1.32
CA LEU A 64 -2.50 9.80 -0.64
C LEU A 64 -3.73 9.37 -1.44
N SER A 65 -4.14 10.14 -2.45
CA SER A 65 -5.42 9.93 -3.16
C SER A 65 -5.53 8.53 -3.76
N LEU A 66 -4.44 8.03 -4.36
CA LEU A 66 -4.39 6.70 -4.97
C LEU A 66 -4.47 5.60 -3.91
N PHE A 67 -3.82 5.78 -2.76
CA PHE A 67 -3.90 4.83 -1.66
C PHE A 67 -5.30 4.80 -1.05
N ALA A 68 -5.95 5.97 -0.89
CA ALA A 68 -7.32 6.05 -0.40
C ALA A 68 -8.31 5.31 -1.30
N GLN A 69 -8.24 5.53 -2.62
CA GLN A 69 -9.08 4.80 -3.59
C GLN A 69 -8.85 3.27 -3.56
N PHE A 70 -7.61 2.85 -3.31
CA PHE A 70 -7.29 1.43 -3.11
C PHE A 70 -7.92 0.88 -1.82
N ILE A 71 -7.91 1.66 -0.73
CA ILE A 71 -8.58 1.29 0.52
C ILE A 71 -10.10 1.17 0.32
N ASP A 72 -10.72 2.09 -0.43
CA ASP A 72 -12.16 1.99 -0.79
C ASP A 72 -12.46 0.69 -1.53
N SER A 73 -11.56 0.26 -2.42
CA SER A 73 -11.69 -1.02 -3.13
C SER A 73 -11.64 -2.22 -2.17
N CYS A 74 -10.78 -2.17 -1.15
CA CYS A 74 -10.69 -3.23 -0.13
C CYS A 74 -11.92 -3.26 0.79
N ILE A 75 -12.48 -2.10 1.12
CA ILE A 75 -13.73 -2.00 1.89
C ILE A 75 -14.89 -2.60 1.08
N ALA A 76 -14.98 -2.25 -0.21
CA ALA A 76 -16.00 -2.80 -1.10
C ALA A 76 -15.88 -4.32 -1.26
N ASP A 77 -14.66 -4.86 -1.35
CA ASP A 77 -14.41 -6.32 -1.39
C ASP A 77 -14.91 -7.00 -0.10
N ASN A 78 -14.59 -6.43 1.08
CA ASN A 78 -15.00 -6.96 2.37
C ASN A 78 -16.53 -6.95 2.59
N ARG A 79 -17.23 -5.99 1.97
CA ARG A 79 -18.68 -5.76 2.10
C ARG A 79 -19.49 -6.23 0.91
N GLY A 80 -18.84 -6.77 -0.13
CA GLY A 80 -19.48 -7.05 -1.42
C GLY A 80 -20.41 -8.26 -1.45
N ARG A 81 -20.55 -8.98 -0.33
CA ARG A 81 -21.42 -10.15 -0.20
C ARG A 81 -22.69 -9.77 0.58
N LEU A 82 -23.83 -10.31 0.14
CA LEU A 82 -25.11 -10.12 0.82
C LEU A 82 -25.00 -10.50 2.31
N GLY A 83 -25.46 -9.61 3.19
CA GLY A 83 -25.41 -9.77 4.64
C GLY A 83 -24.10 -9.33 5.29
N PHE A 84 -23.17 -8.73 4.53
CA PHE A 84 -21.90 -8.20 5.03
C PHE A 84 -21.74 -6.69 4.78
N GLU A 85 -22.82 -5.99 4.42
CA GLU A 85 -22.83 -4.58 4.02
C GLU A 85 -22.26 -3.67 5.12
N ASP A 86 -22.53 -4.01 6.38
CA ASP A 86 -22.11 -3.27 7.57
C ASP A 86 -20.88 -3.87 8.25
N ASN A 87 -20.18 -4.80 7.61
CA ASN A 87 -18.97 -5.38 8.19
C ASN A 87 -17.96 -4.28 8.54
N ASP A 88 -17.51 -4.31 9.79
CA ASP A 88 -16.40 -3.49 10.24
C ASP A 88 -15.11 -3.90 9.53
N TYR A 89 -14.32 -2.88 9.16
CA TYR A 89 -13.05 -3.05 8.49
C TYR A 89 -11.99 -2.10 9.09
N PRO A 90 -11.67 -2.25 10.39
CA PRO A 90 -10.83 -1.30 11.14
C PRO A 90 -9.42 -1.13 10.55
N GLN A 91 -8.90 -2.17 9.86
CA GLN A 91 -7.62 -2.12 9.18
C GLN A 91 -7.53 -1.01 8.14
N ALA A 92 -8.63 -0.63 7.49
CA ALA A 92 -8.65 0.49 6.55
C ALA A 92 -8.28 1.80 7.23
N LYS A 93 -8.88 2.08 8.40
CA LYS A 93 -8.60 3.26 9.21
C LYS A 93 -7.15 3.26 9.70
N SER A 94 -6.66 2.12 10.20
CA SER A 94 -5.27 1.97 10.64
C SER A 94 -4.28 2.22 9.49
N ALA A 95 -4.52 1.64 8.32
CA ALA A 95 -3.66 1.79 7.15
C ALA A 95 -3.63 3.23 6.64
N LEU A 96 -4.78 3.92 6.56
CA LEU A 96 -4.86 5.32 6.16
C LEU A 96 -4.16 6.25 7.16
N LYS A 97 -4.37 6.02 8.46
CA LYS A 97 -3.69 6.79 9.52
C LYS A 97 -2.17 6.68 9.38
N LEU A 98 -1.66 5.46 9.25
CA LEU A 98 -0.22 5.23 9.12
C LEU A 98 0.35 5.82 7.83
N ALA A 99 -0.38 5.72 6.71
CA ALA A 99 0.02 6.34 5.45
C ALA A 99 0.12 7.88 5.58
N TYR A 100 -0.85 8.50 6.23
CA TYR A 100 -0.85 9.95 6.51
C TYR A 100 0.32 10.38 7.40
N GLN A 101 0.62 9.59 8.44
CA GLN A 101 1.77 9.82 9.31
C GLN A 101 3.10 9.69 8.55
N LEU A 102 3.24 8.67 7.71
CA LEU A 102 4.46 8.47 6.91
C LEU A 102 4.64 9.55 5.84
N GLN A 103 3.57 10.06 5.23
CA GLN A 103 3.68 11.16 4.27
C GLN A 103 4.30 12.43 4.89
N GLN A 104 4.10 12.64 6.19
CA GLN A 104 4.66 13.77 6.96
C GLN A 104 6.08 13.49 7.49
N PHE A 105 6.62 12.30 7.25
CA PHE A 105 7.96 11.94 7.70
C PHE A 105 9.02 12.85 7.07
N ASP A 106 9.81 13.53 7.91
CA ASP A 106 10.90 14.37 7.45
C ASP A 106 12.13 13.53 7.05
N ALA A 107 12.22 13.22 5.76
CA ALA A 107 13.36 12.50 5.19
C ALA A 107 14.68 13.29 5.26
N LYS A 108 14.65 14.62 5.42
CA LYS A 108 15.88 15.42 5.51
C LYS A 108 16.59 15.25 6.85
N SER A 109 15.85 14.96 7.92
CA SER A 109 16.38 14.77 9.26
C SER A 109 17.47 13.67 9.37
N VAL A 110 17.50 12.73 8.42
CA VAL A 110 18.47 11.62 8.39
C VAL A 110 19.61 11.80 7.39
N ILE A 111 19.62 12.90 6.64
CA ILE A 111 20.67 13.24 5.69
C ILE A 111 21.79 13.97 6.44
N LYS A 112 23.02 13.49 6.28
CA LYS A 112 24.22 14.13 6.85
C LYS A 112 25.12 14.65 5.74
N ASP A 113 25.89 15.69 6.06
CA ASP A 113 26.88 16.25 5.14
C ASP A 113 27.90 15.18 4.71
N GLY A 114 28.25 15.19 3.42
CA GLY A 114 29.19 14.25 2.83
C GLY A 114 28.61 12.88 2.45
N MET A 115 27.31 12.62 2.66
CA MET A 115 26.67 11.41 2.17
C MET A 115 26.53 11.40 0.64
N SER A 116 26.81 10.26 0.01
CA SER A 116 26.50 10.01 -1.40
C SER A 116 24.98 9.80 -1.60
N GLY A 117 24.51 9.94 -2.84
CA GLY A 117 23.09 9.70 -3.16
C GLY A 117 22.60 8.30 -2.79
N GLU A 118 23.45 7.28 -2.92
CA GLU A 118 23.12 5.91 -2.49
C GLU A 118 22.98 5.81 -0.97
N GLN A 119 23.92 6.41 -0.22
CA GLN A 119 23.89 6.44 1.24
C GLN A 119 22.64 7.16 1.76
N ILE A 120 22.26 8.28 1.13
CA ILE A 120 21.01 8.99 1.42
C ILE A 120 19.81 8.08 1.22
N GLY A 121 19.74 7.40 0.06
CA GLY A 121 18.63 6.49 -0.25
C GLY A 121 18.50 5.36 0.78
N GLN A 122 19.60 4.77 1.19
CA GLN A 122 19.63 3.72 2.21
C GLN A 122 19.22 4.27 3.60
N ALA A 123 19.76 5.42 4.02
CA ALA A 123 19.44 6.04 5.29
C ALA A 123 17.95 6.40 5.41
N VAL A 124 17.39 7.04 4.38
CA VAL A 124 15.95 7.36 4.31
C VAL A 124 15.12 6.09 4.35
N HIS A 125 15.50 5.04 3.62
CA HIS A 125 14.77 3.78 3.62
C HIS A 125 14.72 3.13 5.00
N GLN A 126 15.86 3.05 5.70
CA GLN A 126 15.92 2.47 7.05
C GLN A 126 15.14 3.30 8.05
N ALA A 127 15.21 4.63 7.95
CA ALA A 127 14.48 5.52 8.83
C ALA A 127 12.96 5.40 8.65
N GLN A 128 12.47 5.25 7.42
CA GLN A 128 11.05 4.99 7.14
C GLN A 128 10.57 3.66 7.74
N ILE A 129 11.39 2.60 7.67
CA ILE A 129 11.08 1.30 8.28
C ILE A 129 10.99 1.44 9.80
N ALA A 130 11.97 2.12 10.42
CA ALA A 130 11.99 2.36 11.85
C ALA A 130 10.76 3.17 12.31
N PHE A 131 10.42 4.23 11.58
CA PHE A 131 9.23 5.04 11.83
C PHE A 131 7.94 4.22 11.78
N ILE A 132 7.77 3.38 10.75
CA ILE A 132 6.61 2.48 10.66
C ILE A 132 6.58 1.52 11.84
N LYS A 133 7.73 0.93 12.21
CA LYS A 133 7.81 0.00 13.33
C LYS A 133 7.37 0.65 14.65
N GLU A 134 7.83 1.87 14.91
CA GLU A 134 7.44 2.66 16.08
C GLU A 134 5.92 2.90 16.09
N LYS A 135 5.37 3.39 14.97
CA LYS A 135 3.95 3.74 14.85
C LYS A 135 2.99 2.55 14.89
N LEU A 136 3.49 1.33 14.72
CA LEU A 136 2.72 0.10 14.91
C LEU A 136 2.74 -0.42 16.36
N ALA A 137 3.66 0.08 17.18
CA ALA A 137 3.73 -0.23 18.61
C ALA A 137 2.90 0.76 19.47
N ASP A 138 2.51 1.90 18.89
CA ASP A 138 1.62 2.93 19.47
C ASP A 138 0.12 2.56 19.34
#